data_AF-A0A7X6UHL3-F1
#
_entry.id   AF-A0A7X6UHL3-F1
#
_cell.length_a   1.000
_cell.length_b   1.000
_cell.length_c   1.000
_cell.angle_alpha   90.00
_cell.angle_beta   90.00
_cell.angle_gamma   90.00
#
_symmetry.space_group_name_H-M   'P 1'
#
loop_
_entity.id
_entity.type
_entity.pdbx_description
1 polymer ?
#
loop_
_entity_poly.entity_id
_entity_poly.type
_entity_poly.pdbx_seq_one_letter_code
_entity_poly.pdbx_strand_id
1 'polypeptide(L)'
;MKVRKIALAIIVSLLFLVICKPVLANAVTDTKIQFAAEKELSKGDSRLINNEIEEDQWSHEISLFKNSEQSITTKGSKKSQSYFPETKNMYDSSRNNFVGSSLMISSQNSTLEQGSIYETEPNWTQETANPILLDNYIYGTITDYNYDLDYYRLQITESGWFYMAGGWIGDYFSKGWEDDLYIMLKDSQGNVVASSEYYPYEDGTAIQWIEAPIEPGTYYIVVLASDAYGDLYVNEPYFLDIWMDYLPVHPTDFVVEANDFIYPGVDGRDFTVTWTPSISPDITRQMIVILPAGTFLPDGFYDYFTPVVVFDNNTTCSWTGDASLTLDSNQPRASLTGGDYDVYLIVENDAGYAWSWTTISVGWPVPATNISAADHDLTYPGVDGRDFSIYWTPSASTDVTSQMIYIVPIYRIDGIPQVDIPDDYSLLTPVAVFYNNTTCTWTGDAALTLDSGYPRAPLQEGEYGLIVLSFNEFGWSSSLSDIFNVTSETASSLSYGDVNNDGGINSSDHQRLFEHLNGTNLLAGDALIAGDVNKDGSINSSDHQRLFEHLNGTNPLS
;
A
#
# COMPACT_ATOMS: atom_id res chain seq x y z
N MET A 1 31.14 26.65 -0.41
CA MET A 1 32.27 26.40 -1.35
C MET A 1 31.73 25.58 -2.54
N LYS A 2 31.96 25.83 -3.85
CA LYS A 2 32.87 26.73 -4.62
C LYS A 2 34.36 26.53 -4.27
N VAL A 3 35.33 26.24 -5.16
CA VAL A 3 35.54 26.33 -6.64
C VAL A 3 36.54 25.20 -7.05
N ARG A 4 36.55 24.43 -8.17
CA ARG A 4 36.03 24.39 -9.58
C ARG A 4 36.98 24.96 -10.67
N LYS A 5 37.17 24.22 -11.80
CA LYS A 5 38.17 24.38 -12.91
C LYS A 5 39.48 23.58 -12.66
N ILE A 6 40.27 23.14 -13.64
CA ILE A 6 40.56 23.54 -15.05
C ILE A 6 40.51 22.25 -15.94
N ALA A 7 39.80 22.14 -17.09
CA ALA A 7 39.95 22.73 -18.45
C ALA A 7 41.17 22.19 -19.26
N LEU A 8 41.23 22.06 -20.61
CA LEU A 8 40.42 22.45 -21.80
C LEU A 8 40.85 21.48 -22.97
N ALA A 9 39.99 20.91 -23.86
CA ALA A 9 39.57 21.40 -25.20
C ALA A 9 40.62 21.27 -26.36
N ILE A 10 40.33 21.35 -27.70
CA ILE A 10 39.10 21.47 -28.51
C ILE A 10 39.30 21.03 -30.00
N ILE A 11 38.19 20.89 -30.72
CA ILE A 11 37.98 20.68 -32.19
C ILE A 11 38.79 21.61 -33.12
N VAL A 12 39.19 21.13 -34.31
CA VAL A 12 39.26 21.92 -35.58
C VAL A 12 38.87 21.04 -36.78
N SER A 13 38.22 21.61 -37.82
CA SER A 13 37.97 20.96 -39.11
C SER A 13 38.23 21.95 -40.28
N LEU A 14 38.71 21.44 -41.43
CA LEU A 14 39.00 22.10 -42.73
C LEU A 14 39.86 23.40 -42.73
N LEU A 15 40.92 23.45 -43.57
CA LEU A 15 40.86 24.06 -44.93
C LEU A 15 42.25 24.50 -45.52
N PHE A 16 42.50 24.12 -46.78
CA PHE A 16 43.40 24.72 -47.80
C PHE A 16 44.96 24.74 -47.75
N LEU A 17 45.52 24.49 -48.95
CA LEU A 17 46.72 25.07 -49.60
C LEU A 17 48.17 24.68 -49.17
N VAL A 18 48.68 23.63 -49.85
CA VAL A 18 49.85 23.66 -50.77
C VAL A 18 51.06 24.56 -50.44
N ILE A 19 52.25 23.95 -50.34
CA ILE A 19 53.45 24.30 -51.12
C ILE A 19 54.47 23.13 -51.12
N CYS A 20 55.21 22.97 -52.22
CA CYS A 20 56.09 21.82 -52.47
C CYS A 20 57.50 21.98 -51.85
N LYS A 21 58.18 20.86 -51.53
CA LYS A 21 59.23 20.28 -52.41
C LYS A 21 59.76 18.91 -51.93
N PRO A 22 60.34 18.07 -52.83
CA PRO A 22 60.74 16.69 -52.53
C PRO A 22 62.27 16.50 -52.40
N VAL A 23 62.69 15.37 -51.83
CA VAL A 23 64.05 14.80 -52.02
C VAL A 23 63.99 13.29 -52.28
N LEU A 24 64.49 12.93 -53.46
CA LEU A 24 65.10 11.67 -53.92
C LEU A 24 65.28 10.57 -52.85
N ALA A 25 64.68 9.38 -52.96
CA ALA A 25 64.88 8.34 -53.99
C ALA A 25 66.15 7.47 -53.79
N ASN A 26 65.91 6.17 -53.60
CA ASN A 26 66.83 5.08 -53.97
C ASN A 26 65.97 3.86 -54.31
N ALA A 27 66.36 3.09 -55.31
CA ALA A 27 65.61 1.93 -55.81
C ALA A 27 66.44 0.65 -55.69
N VAL A 28 65.76 -0.49 -55.53
CA VAL A 28 66.17 -1.80 -56.07
C VAL A 28 64.92 -2.69 -56.18
N THR A 29 64.93 -3.58 -57.17
CA THR A 29 63.94 -4.62 -57.53
C THR A 29 63.45 -5.46 -56.32
N ASP A 30 62.24 -6.02 -56.30
CA ASP A 30 61.72 -6.97 -57.29
C ASP A 30 60.17 -6.90 -57.53
N THR A 31 59.59 -7.93 -58.16
CA THR A 31 58.42 -7.84 -59.03
C THR A 31 57.29 -8.83 -58.72
N LYS A 32 56.03 -8.34 -58.69
CA LYS A 32 54.81 -8.99 -59.23
C LYS A 32 53.54 -8.15 -59.04
N ILE A 33 52.62 -8.24 -60.02
CA ILE A 33 51.17 -7.88 -59.99
C ILE A 33 50.88 -6.42 -59.56
N GLN A 34 50.80 -5.43 -60.46
CA GLN A 34 49.77 -5.15 -61.50
C GLN A 34 48.34 -4.82 -61.01
N PHE A 35 48.07 -3.50 -61.03
CA PHE A 35 46.81 -2.84 -61.44
C PHE A 35 45.48 -3.18 -60.78
N ALA A 36 45.07 -2.32 -59.84
CA ALA A 36 43.73 -1.72 -59.84
C ALA A 36 43.83 -0.26 -59.34
N ALA A 37 43.46 0.71 -60.19
CA ALA A 37 43.29 2.12 -59.84
C ALA A 37 42.44 2.83 -60.92
N GLU A 38 41.69 3.86 -60.52
CA GLU A 38 40.91 4.75 -61.38
C GLU A 38 39.76 4.14 -62.21
N LYS A 39 38.61 3.90 -61.55
CA LYS A 39 37.37 4.55 -62.00
C LYS A 39 36.41 4.89 -60.85
N GLU A 40 35.51 5.83 -61.11
CA GLU A 40 34.80 6.66 -60.13
C GLU A 40 33.59 5.99 -59.45
N LEU A 41 33.21 6.51 -58.29
CA LEU A 41 32.04 6.11 -57.49
C LEU A 41 30.73 6.19 -58.30
N SER A 42 29.81 5.25 -58.03
CA SER A 42 28.46 5.27 -58.59
C SER A 42 27.41 4.66 -57.65
N LYS A 43 27.00 5.44 -56.63
CA LYS A 43 25.72 5.29 -55.89
C LYS A 43 25.41 3.96 -55.17
N GLY A 44 26.29 2.97 -55.16
CA GLY A 44 26.13 1.77 -54.31
C GLY A 44 26.51 2.01 -52.85
N ASP A 45 27.49 2.89 -52.62
CA ASP A 45 28.25 2.96 -51.38
C ASP A 45 27.43 3.41 -50.16
N SER A 46 26.28 4.09 -50.34
CA SER A 46 25.38 4.46 -49.24
C SER A 46 24.48 3.33 -48.76
N ARG A 47 24.57 2.12 -49.34
CA ARG A 47 24.07 0.89 -48.71
C ARG A 47 25.18 0.24 -47.89
N LEU A 48 26.36 0.06 -48.48
CA LEU A 48 27.51 -0.56 -47.81
C LEU A 48 27.93 0.19 -46.53
N ILE A 49 28.07 1.52 -46.57
CA ILE A 49 28.57 2.30 -45.42
C ILE A 49 27.58 2.31 -44.23
N ASN A 50 26.28 2.13 -44.47
CA ASN A 50 25.32 1.97 -43.37
C ASN A 50 25.44 0.56 -42.76
N ASN A 51 25.49 -0.47 -43.59
CA ASN A 51 25.70 -1.84 -43.15
C ASN A 51 27.03 -1.99 -42.39
N GLU A 52 28.15 -1.46 -42.91
CA GLU A 52 29.48 -1.51 -42.26
C GLU A 52 29.48 -0.87 -40.85
N ILE A 53 28.70 0.21 -40.65
CA ILE A 53 28.60 0.89 -39.34
C ILE A 53 27.78 0.08 -38.34
N GLU A 54 26.72 -0.61 -38.80
CA GLU A 54 25.94 -1.52 -37.96
C GLU A 54 26.71 -2.85 -37.74
N GLU A 55 27.42 -3.37 -38.74
CA GLU A 55 28.27 -4.57 -38.69
C GLU A 55 29.41 -4.43 -37.66
N ASP A 56 30.05 -3.26 -37.56
CA ASP A 56 31.00 -2.94 -36.49
C ASP A 56 30.34 -2.92 -35.10
N GLN A 57 29.06 -2.49 -34.98
CA GLN A 57 28.31 -2.51 -33.72
C GLN A 57 27.84 -3.91 -33.33
N TRP A 58 27.27 -4.69 -34.25
CA TRP A 58 26.84 -6.08 -34.03
C TRP A 58 28.03 -7.00 -33.74
N SER A 59 29.15 -6.84 -34.47
CA SER A 59 30.41 -7.53 -34.15
C SER A 59 30.92 -7.17 -32.76
N HIS A 60 30.76 -5.92 -32.33
CA HIS A 60 31.10 -5.50 -30.98
C HIS A 60 30.17 -6.14 -29.92
N GLU A 61 28.85 -6.14 -30.13
CA GLU A 61 27.89 -6.75 -29.21
C GLU A 61 28.08 -8.27 -29.08
N ILE A 62 28.23 -9.00 -30.20
CA ILE A 62 28.57 -10.43 -30.20
C ILE A 62 29.92 -10.70 -29.49
N SER A 63 30.87 -9.76 -29.53
CA SER A 63 32.11 -9.85 -28.76
C SER A 63 31.94 -9.58 -27.25
N LEU A 64 30.95 -8.77 -26.86
CA LEU A 64 30.62 -8.50 -25.46
C LEU A 64 29.90 -9.69 -24.81
N PHE A 65 28.95 -10.32 -25.51
CA PHE A 65 28.28 -11.54 -25.04
C PHE A 65 29.26 -12.67 -24.70
N LYS A 66 30.35 -12.82 -25.46
CA LYS A 66 31.41 -13.82 -25.19
C LYS A 66 32.30 -13.49 -23.98
N ASN A 67 32.04 -12.40 -23.25
CA ASN A 67 32.81 -11.97 -22.08
C ASN A 67 31.95 -11.68 -20.82
N SER A 68 30.61 -11.76 -20.91
CA SER A 68 29.69 -11.36 -19.83
C SER A 68 29.42 -12.41 -18.74
N GLU A 69 29.99 -13.62 -18.83
CA GLU A 69 29.88 -14.66 -17.77
C GLU A 69 30.44 -14.24 -16.40
N GLN A 70 31.13 -13.09 -16.28
CA GLN A 70 31.66 -12.60 -15.00
C GLN A 70 31.10 -11.24 -14.59
N SER A 71 30.09 -11.32 -13.72
CA SER A 71 29.59 -10.30 -12.80
C SER A 71 28.77 -9.12 -13.36
N ILE A 72 27.66 -8.84 -12.67
CA ILE A 72 27.47 -7.60 -11.90
C ILE A 72 26.39 -7.82 -10.83
N THR A 73 26.43 -7.06 -9.73
CA THR A 73 25.41 -7.10 -8.66
C THR A 73 25.08 -5.69 -8.16
N THR A 74 23.80 -5.34 -8.10
CA THR A 74 23.24 -4.10 -7.49
C THR A 74 21.76 -4.35 -7.21
N LYS A 75 21.20 -4.23 -6.00
CA LYS A 75 21.04 -3.01 -5.16
C LYS A 75 20.35 -1.84 -5.88
N GLY A 76 19.02 -1.76 -5.75
CA GLY A 76 18.19 -0.67 -6.27
C GLY A 76 17.75 0.38 -5.22
N SER A 77 16.70 1.15 -5.54
CA SER A 77 16.03 2.10 -4.63
C SER A 77 14.56 2.31 -5.01
N LYS A 78 13.66 2.41 -4.02
CA LYS A 78 12.19 2.37 -4.18
C LYS A 78 11.58 3.58 -4.90
N LYS A 79 10.55 3.32 -5.72
CA LYS A 79 9.30 4.12 -5.81
C LYS A 79 8.22 3.36 -6.60
N SER A 80 7.02 3.22 -6.02
CA SER A 80 5.77 2.72 -6.65
C SER A 80 5.96 1.63 -7.72
N GLN A 81 6.06 0.38 -7.27
CA GLN A 81 6.33 -0.77 -8.14
C GLN A 81 5.12 -1.73 -8.15
N SER A 82 4.44 -1.82 -9.29
CA SER A 82 4.06 -3.13 -9.83
C SER A 82 5.35 -3.91 -10.09
N TYR A 83 5.35 -5.22 -9.84
CA TYR A 83 6.57 -6.02 -9.88
C TYR A 83 6.31 -7.50 -10.15
N PHE A 84 7.32 -8.20 -10.67
CA PHE A 84 7.23 -9.53 -11.27
C PHE A 84 8.14 -10.54 -10.54
N PRO A 85 7.63 -11.74 -10.19
CA PRO A 85 8.43 -12.79 -9.57
C PRO A 85 9.22 -13.62 -10.59
N GLU A 86 10.39 -14.14 -10.19
CA GLU A 86 11.22 -15.02 -11.01
C GLU A 86 10.77 -16.50 -10.96
N THR A 87 10.73 -17.14 -12.12
CA THR A 87 10.82 -18.60 -12.38
C THR A 87 10.07 -19.58 -11.46
N LYS A 88 8.96 -20.12 -11.97
CA LYS A 88 8.41 -21.43 -11.56
C LYS A 88 9.05 -22.50 -12.46
N ASN A 89 9.69 -23.53 -11.89
CA ASN A 89 10.24 -24.66 -12.68
C ASN A 89 9.10 -25.53 -13.26
N MET A 90 8.48 -25.08 -14.36
CA MET A 90 7.32 -25.75 -14.97
C MET A 90 7.72 -26.87 -15.92
N TYR A 91 7.98 -28.05 -15.36
CA TYR A 91 7.78 -29.29 -16.09
C TYR A 91 6.28 -29.57 -16.29
N ASP A 92 5.58 -28.75 -17.09
CA ASP A 92 4.30 -29.20 -17.63
C ASP A 92 4.55 -30.33 -18.63
N SER A 93 4.04 -31.52 -18.30
CA SER A 93 4.10 -32.70 -19.14
C SER A 93 2.80 -32.89 -19.96
N SER A 94 1.83 -31.98 -19.86
CA SER A 94 0.54 -32.08 -20.54
C SER A 94 0.63 -31.72 -22.03
N ARG A 95 1.33 -30.63 -22.41
CA ARG A 95 1.60 -30.28 -23.82
C ARG A 95 2.91 -30.85 -24.38
N ASN A 96 3.88 -31.22 -23.54
CA ASN A 96 5.13 -31.88 -23.98
C ASN A 96 4.94 -33.27 -24.62
N ASN A 97 3.70 -33.79 -24.70
CA ASN A 97 3.37 -34.85 -25.66
C ASN A 97 3.33 -34.29 -27.09
N PHE A 98 4.49 -34.28 -27.76
CA PHE A 98 4.67 -33.76 -29.12
C PHE A 98 3.97 -34.65 -30.19
N VAL A 99 2.64 -34.51 -30.30
CA VAL A 99 1.80 -35.19 -31.32
C VAL A 99 2.23 -34.82 -32.75
N GLY A 100 2.94 -33.69 -32.92
CA GLY A 100 3.60 -33.29 -34.17
C GLY A 100 4.46 -34.39 -34.79
N SER A 101 5.12 -35.24 -33.99
CA SER A 101 5.89 -36.41 -34.47
C SER A 101 5.06 -37.42 -35.29
N SER A 102 3.74 -37.45 -35.10
CA SER A 102 2.81 -38.34 -35.80
C SER A 102 2.05 -37.66 -36.94
N LEU A 103 1.95 -36.33 -36.93
CA LEU A 103 1.29 -35.53 -37.97
C LEU A 103 2.24 -35.10 -39.10
N MET A 104 3.50 -34.77 -38.80
CA MET A 104 4.51 -34.31 -39.76
C MET A 104 4.87 -35.34 -40.86
N ILE A 105 4.45 -36.60 -40.72
CA ILE A 105 4.73 -37.67 -41.70
C ILE A 105 3.77 -37.62 -42.91
N SER A 106 2.68 -36.84 -42.88
CA SER A 106 1.70 -36.87 -43.98
C SER A 106 0.99 -35.54 -44.31
N SER A 107 1.61 -34.72 -45.17
CA SER A 107 0.87 -33.94 -46.19
C SER A 107 1.74 -33.44 -47.36
N GLN A 108 1.92 -34.26 -48.40
CA GLN A 108 2.04 -33.68 -49.75
C GLN A 108 0.63 -33.34 -50.27
N ASN A 109 0.45 -32.08 -50.69
CA ASN A 109 -0.75 -31.45 -51.24
C ASN A 109 -1.81 -30.93 -50.25
N SER A 110 -1.85 -29.60 -50.14
CA SER A 110 -3.06 -28.75 -50.15
C SER A 110 -4.20 -29.01 -49.14
N THR A 111 -4.23 -28.20 -48.07
CA THR A 111 -5.17 -27.06 -47.92
C THR A 111 -4.64 -26.09 -46.85
N LEU A 112 -5.03 -24.81 -46.90
CA LEU A 112 -4.68 -23.84 -45.86
C LEU A 112 -5.31 -24.26 -44.51
N GLU A 113 -4.48 -24.46 -43.48
CA GLU A 113 -4.97 -24.61 -42.11
C GLU A 113 -5.17 -23.24 -41.43
N GLN A 114 -6.03 -23.22 -40.41
CA GLN A 114 -6.45 -22.00 -39.73
C GLN A 114 -5.57 -21.78 -38.50
N GLY A 115 -4.66 -20.80 -38.58
CA GLY A 115 -3.65 -20.52 -37.54
C GLY A 115 -2.22 -20.39 -38.08
N SER A 116 -2.05 -20.20 -39.39
CA SER A 116 -0.74 -20.04 -40.04
C SER A 116 -0.60 -18.66 -40.68
N ILE A 117 0.52 -18.00 -40.40
CA ILE A 117 0.94 -16.73 -41.01
C ILE A 117 2.18 -17.02 -41.86
N TYR A 118 2.26 -16.42 -43.05
CA TYR A 118 3.45 -16.45 -43.89
C TYR A 118 4.04 -15.05 -43.97
N GLU A 119 5.36 -14.97 -44.12
CA GLU A 119 6.09 -13.71 -44.36
C GLU A 119 5.61 -12.95 -45.61
N THR A 120 6.05 -11.70 -45.78
CA THR A 120 5.80 -10.88 -46.96
C THR A 120 6.88 -9.81 -47.11
N GLU A 121 7.67 -9.94 -48.17
CA GLU A 121 8.81 -9.05 -48.43
C GLU A 121 8.46 -7.70 -49.09
N PRO A 122 9.24 -6.63 -48.78
CA PRO A 122 10.37 -6.59 -47.86
C PRO A 122 9.92 -6.43 -46.39
N ASN A 123 10.44 -7.24 -45.48
CA ASN A 123 10.07 -7.22 -44.06
C ASN A 123 11.16 -6.56 -43.15
N TRP A 124 12.43 -6.55 -43.60
CA TRP A 124 13.74 -6.23 -42.98
C TRP A 124 13.97 -5.06 -41.98
N THR A 125 12.94 -4.40 -41.47
CA THR A 125 13.02 -3.31 -40.49
C THR A 125 11.78 -3.26 -39.60
N GLN A 126 11.85 -2.60 -38.44
CA GLN A 126 10.68 -2.36 -37.59
C GLN A 126 9.52 -1.64 -38.32
N GLU A 127 9.80 -0.77 -39.31
CA GLU A 127 8.77 -0.07 -40.10
C GLU A 127 8.06 -1.01 -41.08
N THR A 128 8.79 -1.95 -41.68
CA THR A 128 8.28 -2.93 -42.65
C THR A 128 7.77 -4.22 -42.00
N ALA A 129 8.03 -4.40 -40.70
CA ALA A 129 7.78 -5.62 -39.95
C ALA A 129 6.37 -6.20 -40.15
N ASN A 130 6.32 -7.49 -40.46
CA ASN A 130 5.11 -8.24 -40.74
C ASN A 130 4.23 -8.36 -39.46
N PRO A 131 2.95 -7.95 -39.48
CA PRO A 131 2.10 -8.02 -38.30
C PRO A 131 1.71 -9.46 -37.98
N ILE A 132 2.03 -9.92 -36.76
CA ILE A 132 1.73 -11.27 -36.27
C ILE A 132 0.80 -11.23 -35.04
N LEU A 133 0.25 -12.39 -34.70
CA LEU A 133 -0.62 -12.62 -33.54
C LEU A 133 -0.09 -13.84 -32.76
N LEU A 134 -0.33 -13.86 -31.44
CA LEU A 134 -0.09 -15.04 -30.60
C LEU A 134 -0.95 -16.24 -31.05
N ASP A 135 -0.57 -17.45 -30.63
CA ASP A 135 -1.24 -18.71 -30.94
C ASP A 135 -1.33 -19.02 -32.45
N ASN A 136 -0.35 -18.55 -33.23
CA ASN A 136 -0.24 -18.80 -34.67
C ASN A 136 1.17 -19.31 -35.02
N TYR A 137 1.23 -20.30 -35.91
CA TYR A 137 2.47 -20.71 -36.57
C TYR A 137 2.87 -19.67 -37.62
N ILE A 138 4.07 -19.12 -37.49
CA ILE A 138 4.64 -18.18 -38.45
C ILE A 138 5.64 -18.94 -39.31
N TYR A 139 5.60 -18.72 -40.61
CA TYR A 139 6.44 -19.38 -41.60
C TYR A 139 7.22 -18.33 -42.40
N GLY A 140 8.53 -18.46 -42.39
CA GLY A 140 9.44 -17.57 -43.14
C GLY A 140 10.56 -18.32 -43.87
N THR A 141 11.39 -17.56 -44.56
CA THR A 141 12.44 -18.02 -45.47
C THR A 141 13.58 -17.00 -45.51
N ILE A 142 14.82 -17.45 -45.34
CA ILE A 142 15.99 -16.55 -45.45
C ILE A 142 16.21 -16.20 -46.93
N THR A 143 15.72 -15.04 -47.39
CA THR A 143 15.42 -14.77 -48.80
C THR A 143 16.55 -14.03 -49.54
N ASP A 144 16.72 -14.33 -50.84
CA ASP A 144 17.64 -13.72 -51.81
C ASP A 144 19.18 -13.74 -51.51
N TYR A 145 19.64 -13.60 -50.26
CA TYR A 145 21.06 -13.53 -49.88
C TYR A 145 21.31 -13.92 -48.40
N ASN A 146 22.57 -14.21 -48.04
CA ASN A 146 22.96 -14.79 -46.75
C ASN A 146 22.88 -13.84 -45.52
N TYR A 147 22.28 -12.66 -45.67
CA TYR A 147 22.11 -11.63 -44.63
C TYR A 147 20.69 -11.07 -44.66
N ASP A 148 19.70 -11.92 -44.91
CA ASP A 148 18.31 -11.53 -44.73
C ASP A 148 17.95 -11.45 -43.24
N LEU A 149 16.96 -10.63 -42.92
CA LEU A 149 16.65 -10.21 -41.54
C LEU A 149 15.14 -10.13 -41.37
N ASP A 150 14.51 -11.15 -40.80
CA ASP A 150 13.05 -11.18 -40.74
C ASP A 150 12.47 -10.45 -39.52
N TYR A 151 11.80 -9.31 -39.75
CA TYR A 151 11.11 -8.60 -38.68
C TYR A 151 9.61 -8.92 -38.65
N TYR A 152 9.15 -9.46 -37.52
CA TYR A 152 7.73 -9.66 -37.22
C TYR A 152 7.32 -8.76 -36.05
N ARG A 153 6.19 -8.04 -36.15
CA ARG A 153 5.70 -7.12 -35.12
C ARG A 153 4.50 -7.71 -34.39
N LEU A 154 4.63 -7.81 -33.07
CA LEU A 154 3.61 -8.28 -32.14
C LEU A 154 3.05 -7.12 -31.31
N GLN A 155 1.80 -7.25 -30.85
CA GLN A 155 1.17 -6.31 -29.92
C GLN A 155 0.66 -7.08 -28.70
N ILE A 156 1.08 -6.65 -27.52
CA ILE A 156 0.84 -7.29 -26.24
C ILE A 156 -0.07 -6.37 -25.43
N THR A 157 -1.19 -6.90 -24.91
CA THR A 157 -2.21 -6.11 -24.20
C THR A 157 -2.18 -6.29 -22.69
N GLU A 158 -1.63 -7.40 -22.21
CA GLU A 158 -1.65 -7.84 -20.80
C GLU A 158 -0.27 -8.43 -20.46
N SER A 159 0.19 -8.28 -19.20
CA SER A 159 1.51 -8.76 -18.76
C SER A 159 1.53 -10.29 -18.62
N GLY A 160 2.68 -10.93 -18.84
CA GLY A 160 2.79 -12.40 -18.77
C GLY A 160 4.12 -12.95 -19.23
N TRP A 161 4.21 -14.27 -19.33
CA TRP A 161 5.36 -14.97 -19.88
C TRP A 161 5.17 -15.23 -21.37
N PHE A 162 6.03 -14.65 -22.20
CA PHE A 162 6.10 -14.92 -23.64
C PHE A 162 6.95 -16.14 -23.90
N TYR A 163 6.46 -17.01 -24.77
CA TYR A 163 7.11 -18.22 -25.21
C TYR A 163 7.23 -18.26 -26.73
N MET A 164 8.39 -18.71 -27.21
CA MET A 164 8.61 -19.00 -28.64
C MET A 164 9.47 -20.23 -28.82
N ALA A 165 9.02 -21.15 -29.68
CA ALA A 165 9.80 -22.24 -30.22
C ALA A 165 10.03 -21.99 -31.73
N GLY A 166 11.27 -22.10 -32.21
CA GLY A 166 11.61 -21.85 -33.61
C GLY A 166 12.62 -22.84 -34.16
N GLY A 167 12.73 -22.93 -35.49
CA GLY A 167 13.67 -23.81 -36.15
C GLY A 167 13.45 -23.92 -37.65
N TRP A 168 14.39 -24.57 -38.34
CA TRP A 168 14.30 -24.83 -39.78
C TRP A 168 13.11 -25.72 -40.16
N ILE A 169 12.75 -25.75 -41.45
CA ILE A 169 11.75 -26.64 -42.04
C ILE A 169 12.43 -27.55 -43.07
N GLY A 170 11.87 -28.75 -43.29
CA GLY A 170 12.31 -29.62 -44.38
C GLY A 170 13.64 -30.31 -44.09
N ASP A 171 14.65 -30.11 -44.94
CA ASP A 171 15.89 -30.89 -44.89
C ASP A 171 16.89 -30.44 -43.80
N TYR A 172 16.62 -29.34 -43.09
CA TYR A 172 17.40 -28.92 -41.91
C TYR A 172 16.64 -29.05 -40.59
N PHE A 173 15.32 -29.27 -40.61
CA PHE A 173 14.48 -29.39 -39.41
C PHE A 173 14.89 -30.55 -38.50
N SER A 174 15.02 -30.25 -37.20
CA SER A 174 15.25 -31.20 -36.12
C SER A 174 16.51 -32.04 -36.35
N LYS A 175 17.64 -31.39 -36.67
CA LYS A 175 18.90 -32.06 -37.01
C LYS A 175 20.15 -31.56 -36.27
N GLY A 176 20.02 -30.61 -35.35
CA GLY A 176 21.15 -30.01 -34.64
C GLY A 176 21.92 -29.01 -35.51
N TRP A 177 21.18 -28.21 -36.29
CA TRP A 177 21.64 -27.04 -37.04
C TRP A 177 20.82 -25.79 -36.71
N GLU A 178 19.94 -25.90 -35.70
CA GLU A 178 19.09 -24.82 -35.22
C GLU A 178 19.91 -23.75 -34.49
N ASP A 179 21.15 -24.04 -34.07
CA ASP A 179 22.13 -23.07 -33.56
C ASP A 179 22.69 -22.12 -34.63
N ASP A 180 22.50 -22.43 -35.92
CA ASP A 180 22.74 -21.54 -37.06
C ASP A 180 21.50 -20.65 -37.41
N LEU A 181 20.39 -20.76 -36.67
CA LEU A 181 19.23 -19.87 -36.76
C LEU A 181 19.17 -18.97 -35.52
N TYR A 182 19.40 -17.66 -35.69
CA TYR A 182 19.38 -16.70 -34.58
C TYR A 182 18.03 -15.98 -34.49
N ILE A 183 17.42 -16.00 -33.30
CA ILE A 183 16.13 -15.34 -33.05
C ILE A 183 16.25 -14.42 -31.83
N MET A 184 15.70 -13.22 -31.92
CA MET A 184 15.68 -12.23 -30.85
C MET A 184 14.28 -11.63 -30.66
N LEU A 185 13.89 -11.43 -29.42
CA LEU A 185 12.76 -10.58 -29.03
C LEU A 185 13.29 -9.18 -28.70
N LYS A 186 12.76 -8.14 -29.35
CA LYS A 186 13.13 -6.73 -29.15
C LYS A 186 11.92 -5.87 -28.74
N ASP A 187 12.18 -4.82 -27.98
CA ASP A 187 11.17 -3.84 -27.57
C ASP A 187 10.86 -2.80 -28.68
N SER A 188 9.93 -1.89 -28.40
CA SER A 188 9.54 -0.81 -29.32
C SER A 188 10.64 0.24 -29.60
N GLN A 189 11.75 0.17 -28.89
CA GLN A 189 12.91 1.04 -28.97
C GLN A 189 14.10 0.37 -29.67
N GLY A 190 14.01 -0.93 -29.96
CA GLY A 190 15.04 -1.75 -30.61
C GLY A 190 16.01 -2.45 -29.65
N ASN A 191 15.84 -2.33 -28.34
CA ASN A 191 16.65 -3.06 -27.36
C ASN A 191 16.29 -4.55 -27.39
N VAL A 192 17.28 -5.43 -27.22
CA VAL A 192 17.02 -6.87 -27.02
C VAL A 192 16.42 -7.09 -25.63
N VAL A 193 15.28 -7.77 -25.60
CA VAL A 193 14.55 -8.19 -24.39
C VAL A 193 14.95 -9.63 -24.03
N ALA A 194 15.03 -10.50 -25.04
CA ALA A 194 15.56 -11.85 -24.93
C ALA A 194 16.17 -12.30 -26.27
N SER A 195 17.12 -13.23 -26.22
CA SER A 195 17.65 -13.95 -27.38
C SER A 195 17.30 -15.43 -27.22
N SER A 196 17.21 -16.16 -28.33
CA SER A 196 16.89 -17.58 -28.27
C SER A 196 18.05 -18.44 -27.78
N GLU A 197 17.73 -19.44 -26.97
CA GLU A 197 18.63 -20.49 -26.52
C GLU A 197 18.43 -21.76 -27.37
N TYR A 198 19.52 -22.40 -27.78
CA TYR A 198 19.50 -23.67 -28.49
C TYR A 198 19.14 -24.81 -27.52
N TYR A 199 18.01 -25.48 -27.76
CA TYR A 199 17.46 -26.53 -26.92
C TYR A 199 17.52 -27.91 -27.63
N PRO A 200 18.49 -28.78 -27.30
CA PRO A 200 18.61 -30.12 -27.88
C PRO A 200 17.81 -31.18 -27.11
N TYR A 201 17.23 -32.14 -27.84
CA TYR A 201 16.50 -33.29 -27.32
C TYR A 201 17.34 -34.58 -27.30
N GLU A 202 16.92 -35.59 -26.53
CA GLU A 202 17.66 -36.87 -26.36
C GLU A 202 17.83 -37.69 -27.65
N ASP A 203 16.99 -37.47 -28.67
CA ASP A 203 17.06 -38.16 -29.96
C ASP A 203 17.99 -37.47 -30.98
N GLY A 204 18.60 -36.34 -30.62
CA GLY A 204 19.49 -35.54 -31.47
C GLY A 204 18.78 -34.50 -32.32
N THR A 205 17.46 -34.31 -32.14
CA THR A 205 16.72 -33.15 -32.66
C THR A 205 16.96 -31.92 -31.79
N ALA A 206 16.62 -30.71 -32.27
CA ALA A 206 16.71 -29.47 -31.50
C ALA A 206 15.74 -28.40 -32.00
N ILE A 207 15.56 -27.35 -31.20
CA ILE A 207 14.87 -26.09 -31.55
C ILE A 207 15.63 -24.90 -30.96
N GLN A 208 15.28 -23.69 -31.40
CA GLN A 208 15.52 -22.44 -30.69
C GLN A 208 14.35 -22.14 -29.73
N TRP A 209 14.65 -21.62 -28.54
CA TRP A 209 13.67 -21.35 -27.49
C TRP A 209 13.82 -19.93 -26.91
N ILE A 210 12.71 -19.21 -26.70
CA ILE A 210 12.65 -18.02 -25.83
C ILE A 210 11.58 -18.23 -24.77
N GLU A 211 11.94 -17.94 -23.52
CA GLU A 211 11.03 -17.68 -22.40
C GLU A 211 11.39 -16.32 -21.81
N ALA A 212 10.43 -15.39 -21.73
CA ALA A 212 10.68 -14.03 -21.23
C ALA A 212 9.44 -13.41 -20.56
N PRO A 213 9.59 -12.75 -19.39
CA PRO A 213 8.51 -11.97 -18.81
C PRO A 213 8.37 -10.64 -19.57
N ILE A 214 7.15 -10.30 -20.00
CA ILE A 214 6.87 -9.12 -20.82
C ILE A 214 5.63 -8.33 -20.33
N GLU A 215 5.57 -7.08 -20.77
CA GLU A 215 4.58 -6.07 -20.37
C GLU A 215 3.71 -5.66 -21.57
N PRO A 216 2.55 -4.99 -21.35
CA PRO A 216 1.74 -4.43 -22.43
C PRO A 216 2.54 -3.43 -23.29
N GLY A 217 2.67 -3.73 -24.59
CA GLY A 217 3.54 -2.98 -25.49
C GLY A 217 3.64 -3.56 -26.90
N THR A 218 4.42 -2.88 -27.74
CA THR A 218 4.80 -3.35 -29.08
C THR A 218 6.16 -4.03 -29.02
N TYR A 219 6.24 -5.25 -29.51
CA TYR A 219 7.46 -6.05 -29.58
C TYR A 219 7.76 -6.47 -31.02
N TYR A 220 9.03 -6.80 -31.28
CA TYR A 220 9.49 -7.31 -32.56
C TYR A 220 10.26 -8.62 -32.37
N ILE A 221 9.89 -9.66 -33.10
CA ILE A 221 10.74 -10.83 -33.29
C ILE A 221 11.63 -10.53 -34.49
N VAL A 222 12.93 -10.83 -34.36
CA VAL A 222 13.93 -10.69 -35.43
C VAL A 222 14.58 -12.04 -35.65
N VAL A 223 14.55 -12.56 -36.89
CA VAL A 223 15.20 -13.82 -37.29
C VAL A 223 16.33 -13.52 -38.28
N LEU A 224 17.43 -14.30 -38.22
CA LEU A 224 18.46 -14.33 -39.26
C LEU A 224 19.22 -15.67 -39.24
N ALA A 225 19.92 -15.98 -40.33
CA ALA A 225 20.80 -17.14 -40.43
C ALA A 225 22.26 -16.83 -40.05
N SER A 226 23.01 -17.89 -39.75
CA SER A 226 24.46 -17.89 -39.63
C SER A 226 25.15 -17.68 -40.98
N ASP A 227 25.98 -16.64 -41.05
CA ASP A 227 26.76 -16.27 -42.24
C ASP A 227 28.00 -17.16 -42.46
N ALA A 228 28.38 -17.96 -41.44
CA ALA A 228 29.61 -18.75 -41.40
C ALA A 228 29.74 -19.77 -42.54
N TYR A 229 28.61 -20.14 -43.16
CA TYR A 229 28.52 -21.09 -44.27
C TYR A 229 28.18 -20.44 -45.62
N GLY A 230 28.09 -19.11 -45.68
CA GLY A 230 27.72 -18.35 -46.88
C GLY A 230 26.27 -18.62 -47.30
N ASP A 231 26.05 -18.87 -48.59
CA ASP A 231 24.71 -19.03 -49.18
C ASP A 231 23.96 -20.33 -48.75
N LEU A 232 24.43 -21.07 -47.73
CA LEU A 232 23.91 -22.39 -47.35
C LEU A 232 22.42 -22.39 -46.99
N TYR A 233 21.97 -21.37 -46.27
CA TYR A 233 20.59 -21.24 -45.79
C TYR A 233 19.70 -20.38 -46.70
N VAL A 234 20.20 -19.94 -47.86
CA VAL A 234 19.47 -18.99 -48.70
C VAL A 234 18.37 -19.70 -49.48
N ASN A 235 17.14 -19.24 -49.30
CA ASN A 235 15.85 -19.88 -49.62
C ASN A 235 15.48 -21.08 -48.72
N GLU A 236 16.16 -21.31 -47.58
CA GLU A 236 15.74 -22.33 -46.63
C GLU A 236 14.64 -21.80 -45.68
N PRO A 237 13.52 -22.52 -45.55
CA PRO A 237 12.38 -22.09 -44.73
C PRO A 237 12.57 -22.42 -43.25
N TYR A 238 11.92 -21.64 -42.37
CA TYR A 238 11.84 -21.86 -40.93
C TYR A 238 10.42 -21.63 -40.40
N PHE A 239 10.17 -22.07 -39.16
CA PHE A 239 8.95 -21.78 -38.42
C PHE A 239 9.23 -21.01 -37.12
N LEU A 240 8.21 -20.32 -36.62
CA LEU A 240 8.07 -19.88 -35.23
C LEU A 240 6.69 -20.34 -34.72
N ASP A 241 6.64 -20.90 -33.52
CA ASP A 241 5.44 -21.18 -32.74
C ASP A 241 5.47 -20.26 -31.52
N ILE A 242 4.44 -19.42 -31.34
CA ILE A 242 4.42 -18.38 -30.28
C ILE A 242 3.12 -18.39 -29.48
N TRP A 243 3.25 -18.29 -28.16
CA TRP A 243 2.13 -18.16 -27.23
C TRP A 243 2.53 -17.32 -26.01
N MET A 244 1.56 -17.07 -25.13
CA MET A 244 1.78 -16.26 -23.93
C MET A 244 0.90 -16.76 -22.80
N ASP A 245 1.51 -17.02 -21.65
CA ASP A 245 0.79 -17.34 -20.41
C ASP A 245 0.65 -16.05 -19.59
N TYR A 246 -0.56 -15.49 -19.59
CA TYR A 246 -0.87 -14.21 -18.95
C TYR A 246 -0.82 -14.30 -17.43
N LEU A 247 -0.33 -13.25 -16.78
CA LEU A 247 -0.38 -13.14 -15.33
C LEU A 247 -1.81 -12.80 -14.86
N PRO A 248 -2.20 -13.22 -13.64
CA PRO A 248 -3.50 -12.89 -13.07
C PRO A 248 -3.80 -11.39 -13.06
N VAL A 249 -5.00 -11.00 -13.48
CA VAL A 249 -5.53 -9.68 -13.13
C VAL A 249 -5.85 -9.68 -11.65
N HIS A 250 -5.45 -8.65 -10.90
CA HIS A 250 -5.73 -8.58 -9.47
C HIS A 250 -7.25 -8.53 -9.18
N PRO A 251 -7.71 -9.07 -8.04
CA PRO A 251 -9.11 -8.93 -7.62
C PRO A 251 -9.44 -7.45 -7.34
N THR A 252 -10.71 -7.09 -7.34
CA THR A 252 -11.18 -5.70 -7.18
C THR A 252 -12.10 -5.57 -5.97
N ASP A 253 -12.44 -4.35 -5.58
CA ASP A 253 -13.32 -4.05 -4.45
C ASP A 253 -12.93 -4.74 -3.12
N PHE A 254 -11.62 -4.96 -2.89
CA PHE A 254 -11.12 -5.63 -1.70
C PHE A 254 -11.28 -4.75 -0.46
N VAL A 255 -12.12 -5.19 0.48
CA VAL A 255 -12.46 -4.50 1.73
C VAL A 255 -12.22 -5.44 2.91
N VAL A 256 -11.67 -4.90 3.99
CA VAL A 256 -11.40 -5.59 5.27
C VAL A 256 -12.08 -4.82 6.39
N GLU A 257 -12.83 -5.52 7.25
CA GLU A 257 -13.58 -4.97 8.37
C GLU A 257 -13.20 -5.71 9.67
N ALA A 258 -12.96 -4.94 10.74
CA ALA A 258 -12.67 -5.47 12.07
C ALA A 258 -13.96 -5.73 12.87
N ASN A 259 -14.06 -6.89 13.52
CA ASN A 259 -15.23 -7.28 14.35
C ASN A 259 -14.98 -7.16 15.87
N ASP A 260 -14.00 -6.32 16.24
CA ASP A 260 -13.43 -5.99 17.57
C ASP A 260 -14.43 -5.43 18.63
N PHE A 261 -15.72 -5.64 18.37
CA PHE A 261 -16.84 -5.30 19.25
C PHE A 261 -17.28 -6.52 20.07
N ILE A 262 -17.24 -7.72 19.46
CA ILE A 262 -18.05 -8.88 19.90
C ILE A 262 -17.26 -9.88 20.75
N TYR A 263 -15.93 -9.93 20.62
CA TYR A 263 -15.11 -11.00 21.19
C TYR A 263 -13.82 -10.45 21.82
N PRO A 264 -13.43 -10.94 23.02
CA PRO A 264 -12.13 -10.61 23.60
C PRO A 264 -11.00 -11.42 22.95
N GLY A 265 -9.85 -10.78 22.79
CA GLY A 265 -8.65 -11.31 22.16
C GLY A 265 -8.32 -10.59 20.85
N VAL A 266 -7.37 -11.13 20.09
CA VAL A 266 -7.27 -10.90 18.64
C VAL A 266 -7.10 -12.25 17.98
N ASP A 267 -8.06 -12.64 17.14
CA ASP A 267 -8.01 -13.88 16.36
C ASP A 267 -8.71 -13.71 15.00
N GLY A 268 -8.91 -14.80 14.26
CA GLY A 268 -9.48 -14.76 12.93
C GLY A 268 -10.86 -14.09 12.85
N ARG A 269 -11.63 -14.07 13.94
CA ARG A 269 -12.95 -13.41 13.98
C ARG A 269 -12.85 -11.92 13.75
N ASP A 270 -11.71 -11.30 14.06
CA ASP A 270 -11.47 -9.87 13.90
C ASP A 270 -11.11 -9.48 12.46
N PHE A 271 -11.13 -10.44 11.53
CA PHE A 271 -10.87 -10.25 10.11
C PHE A 271 -12.05 -10.77 9.27
N THR A 272 -13.01 -9.89 8.97
CA THR A 272 -13.94 -10.08 7.84
C THR A 272 -13.33 -9.43 6.60
N VAL A 273 -13.33 -10.13 5.46
CA VAL A 273 -12.88 -9.58 4.18
C VAL A 273 -13.88 -9.91 3.06
N THR A 274 -14.06 -8.98 2.12
CA THR A 274 -14.93 -9.13 0.94
C THR A 274 -14.26 -8.57 -0.31
N TRP A 275 -14.60 -9.11 -1.48
CA TRP A 275 -13.98 -8.72 -2.75
C TRP A 275 -14.81 -9.10 -3.98
N THR A 276 -14.55 -8.41 -5.09
CA THR A 276 -14.90 -8.84 -6.45
C THR A 276 -13.77 -9.76 -6.96
N PRO A 277 -14.05 -11.03 -7.32
CA PRO A 277 -13.04 -11.97 -7.83
C PRO A 277 -12.34 -11.47 -9.10
N SER A 278 -11.20 -12.08 -9.43
CA SER A 278 -10.43 -11.72 -10.62
C SER A 278 -11.22 -11.99 -11.91
N ILE A 279 -11.02 -11.15 -12.93
CA ILE A 279 -11.59 -11.37 -14.27
C ILE A 279 -10.84 -12.44 -15.08
N SER A 280 -9.66 -12.87 -14.64
CA SER A 280 -8.88 -13.94 -15.29
C SER A 280 -9.64 -15.28 -15.22
N PRO A 281 -9.84 -15.98 -16.35
CA PRO A 281 -10.72 -17.16 -16.42
C PRO A 281 -10.11 -18.45 -15.85
N ASP A 282 -8.81 -18.41 -15.55
CA ASP A 282 -7.90 -19.54 -15.33
C ASP A 282 -7.30 -19.57 -13.91
N ILE A 283 -7.72 -18.65 -13.04
CA ILE A 283 -7.33 -18.60 -11.63
C ILE A 283 -7.66 -19.91 -10.92
N THR A 284 -6.62 -20.61 -10.47
CA THR A 284 -6.69 -21.90 -9.79
C THR A 284 -6.85 -21.73 -8.29
N ARG A 285 -6.27 -20.68 -7.69
CA ARG A 285 -6.30 -20.42 -6.23
C ARG A 285 -6.56 -18.96 -5.88
N GLN A 286 -7.25 -18.76 -4.76
CA GLN A 286 -7.31 -17.52 -4.00
C GLN A 286 -6.79 -17.78 -2.58
N MET A 287 -6.03 -16.85 -2.00
CA MET A 287 -5.37 -17.00 -0.70
C MET A 287 -5.48 -15.71 0.11
N ILE A 288 -5.76 -15.82 1.41
CA ILE A 288 -5.74 -14.67 2.33
C ILE A 288 -4.52 -14.78 3.23
N VAL A 289 -3.81 -13.66 3.40
CA VAL A 289 -2.56 -13.54 4.15
C VAL A 289 -2.67 -12.35 5.09
N ILE A 290 -2.34 -12.54 6.37
CA ILE A 290 -2.44 -11.52 7.42
C ILE A 290 -1.07 -11.31 8.03
N LEU A 291 -0.50 -10.11 7.91
CA LEU A 291 0.86 -9.79 8.38
C LEU A 291 0.89 -8.50 9.21
N PRO A 292 1.74 -8.38 10.24
CA PRO A 292 1.90 -7.11 10.97
C PRO A 292 2.28 -5.98 10.01
N ALA A 293 1.67 -4.79 10.17
CA ALA A 293 1.78 -3.72 9.18
C ALA A 293 3.23 -3.27 8.92
N GLY A 294 3.54 -3.00 7.65
CA GLY A 294 4.90 -2.75 7.18
C GLY A 294 5.71 -4.02 6.89
N THR A 295 5.15 -5.21 7.08
CA THR A 295 5.70 -6.47 6.56
C THR A 295 5.36 -6.56 5.07
N PHE A 296 6.35 -6.26 4.23
CA PHE A 296 6.24 -6.39 2.78
C PHE A 296 6.17 -7.87 2.38
N LEU A 297 5.25 -8.22 1.49
CA LEU A 297 5.42 -9.42 0.67
C LEU A 297 6.66 -9.23 -0.24
N PRO A 298 7.65 -10.14 -0.18
CA PRO A 298 8.77 -10.19 -1.10
C PRO A 298 8.39 -10.98 -2.37
N ASP A 299 9.27 -10.89 -3.34
CA ASP A 299 9.20 -11.65 -4.58
C ASP A 299 9.45 -13.14 -4.26
N GLY A 300 8.63 -14.05 -4.80
CA GLY A 300 8.68 -15.47 -4.43
C GLY A 300 7.89 -15.81 -3.16
N PHE A 301 6.63 -15.36 -3.09
CA PHE A 301 5.70 -15.49 -1.96
C PHE A 301 5.73 -16.84 -1.20
N TYR A 302 5.80 -17.96 -1.92
CA TYR A 302 5.47 -19.31 -1.41
C TYR A 302 6.35 -19.84 -0.28
N ASP A 303 7.62 -19.45 -0.22
CA ASP A 303 8.57 -19.98 0.78
C ASP A 303 8.58 -19.20 2.10
N TYR A 304 7.99 -18.01 2.13
CA TYR A 304 8.12 -17.05 3.23
C TYR A 304 6.86 -16.88 4.09
N PHE A 305 5.70 -17.36 3.64
CA PHE A 305 4.42 -17.12 4.32
C PHE A 305 3.53 -18.36 4.34
N THR A 306 2.52 -18.33 5.20
CA THR A 306 1.47 -19.34 5.27
C THR A 306 0.12 -18.64 5.23
N PRO A 307 -0.66 -18.76 4.15
CA PRO A 307 -2.02 -18.25 4.08
C PRO A 307 -2.86 -18.67 5.28
N VAL A 308 -3.69 -17.77 5.80
CA VAL A 308 -4.64 -18.09 6.87
C VAL A 308 -5.82 -18.92 6.34
N VAL A 309 -6.14 -18.79 5.06
CA VAL A 309 -7.07 -19.64 4.32
C VAL A 309 -6.69 -19.68 2.83
N VAL A 310 -7.03 -20.78 2.17
CA VAL A 310 -6.85 -21.03 0.72
C VAL A 310 -8.18 -21.49 0.14
N PHE A 311 -8.52 -21.04 -1.07
CA PHE A 311 -9.70 -21.42 -1.83
C PHE A 311 -9.27 -21.86 -3.24
N ASP A 312 -9.48 -23.13 -3.59
CA ASP A 312 -9.14 -23.68 -4.92
C ASP A 312 -10.23 -23.33 -5.95
N ASN A 313 -10.56 -22.04 -6.09
CA ASN A 313 -11.56 -21.50 -7.02
C ASN A 313 -11.48 -19.97 -7.14
N ASN A 314 -11.98 -19.41 -8.25
CA ASN A 314 -12.17 -17.95 -8.47
C ASN A 314 -13.64 -17.51 -8.30
N THR A 315 -14.39 -18.12 -7.38
CA THR A 315 -15.82 -17.79 -7.14
C THR A 315 -16.15 -17.40 -5.71
N THR A 316 -15.26 -17.70 -4.77
CA THR A 316 -15.29 -17.16 -3.40
C THR A 316 -15.03 -15.65 -3.46
N CYS A 317 -15.84 -14.88 -2.74
CA CYS A 317 -15.86 -13.40 -2.72
C CYS A 317 -15.97 -12.80 -1.31
N SER A 318 -15.96 -13.65 -0.28
CA SER A 318 -16.00 -13.24 1.13
C SER A 318 -15.43 -14.31 2.05
N TRP A 319 -14.85 -13.88 3.17
CA TRP A 319 -14.38 -14.75 4.25
C TRP A 319 -14.39 -14.01 5.59
N THR A 320 -14.67 -14.73 6.66
CA THR A 320 -14.42 -14.29 8.04
C THR A 320 -13.70 -15.43 8.73
N GLY A 321 -12.62 -15.14 9.47
CA GLY A 321 -11.91 -16.15 10.23
C GLY A 321 -12.65 -16.63 11.48
N ASP A 322 -12.07 -17.61 12.17
CA ASP A 322 -12.61 -18.16 13.41
C ASP A 322 -11.58 -18.16 14.56
N ALA A 323 -12.07 -18.46 15.77
CA ALA A 323 -11.31 -18.42 17.03
C ALA A 323 -10.12 -19.39 17.12
N SER A 324 -9.91 -20.27 16.13
CA SER A 324 -8.72 -21.12 16.04
C SER A 324 -7.54 -20.43 15.36
N LEU A 325 -7.80 -19.43 14.49
CA LEU A 325 -6.77 -18.64 13.84
C LEU A 325 -6.17 -17.62 14.81
N THR A 326 -5.15 -18.05 15.53
CA THR A 326 -4.48 -17.28 16.61
C THR A 326 -3.06 -16.86 16.25
N LEU A 327 -2.63 -17.11 15.01
CA LEU A 327 -1.29 -16.84 14.49
C LEU A 327 -1.37 -16.10 13.15
N ASP A 328 -0.45 -15.17 12.90
CA ASP A 328 -0.28 -14.45 11.64
C ASP A 328 0.19 -15.38 10.49
N SER A 329 0.39 -14.83 9.29
CA SER A 329 0.90 -15.57 8.12
C SER A 329 2.43 -15.61 8.00
N ASN A 330 3.18 -15.05 8.94
CA ASN A 330 4.64 -14.83 8.81
C ASN A 330 5.45 -16.13 8.95
N GLN A 331 6.76 -16.10 8.67
CA GLN A 331 7.67 -17.22 8.99
C GLN A 331 8.93 -16.75 9.74
N PRO A 332 9.10 -17.13 11.03
CA PRO A 332 8.19 -17.94 11.84
C PRO A 332 6.88 -17.19 12.18
N ARG A 333 5.76 -17.93 12.20
CA ARG A 333 4.44 -17.38 12.57
C ARG A 333 4.45 -16.82 13.99
N ALA A 334 3.94 -15.61 14.18
CA ALA A 334 3.74 -14.97 15.48
C ALA A 334 2.27 -15.05 15.91
N SER A 335 1.99 -14.88 17.21
CA SER A 335 0.61 -14.73 17.68
C SER A 335 -0.01 -13.42 17.21
N LEU A 336 -1.31 -13.45 16.93
CA LEU A 336 -2.08 -12.22 16.71
C LEU A 336 -2.21 -11.45 18.03
N THR A 337 -2.12 -10.13 17.94
CA THR A 337 -2.09 -9.17 19.07
C THR A 337 -2.68 -7.85 18.63
N GLY A 338 -3.15 -6.99 19.54
CA GLY A 338 -3.66 -5.68 19.13
C GLY A 338 -2.61 -4.82 18.41
N GLY A 339 -3.00 -4.19 17.31
CA GLY A 339 -2.11 -3.46 16.40
C GLY A 339 -2.62 -3.39 14.96
N ASP A 340 -1.79 -2.84 14.08
CA ASP A 340 -2.07 -2.72 12.64
C ASP A 340 -1.57 -3.96 11.87
N TYR A 341 -2.38 -4.45 10.94
CA TYR A 341 -2.07 -5.58 10.06
C TYR A 341 -2.32 -5.23 8.59
N ASP A 342 -1.36 -5.54 7.74
CA ASP A 342 -1.54 -5.57 6.29
C ASP A 342 -2.16 -6.92 5.91
N VAL A 343 -3.38 -6.88 5.37
CA VAL A 343 -4.11 -8.05 4.91
C VAL A 343 -4.07 -8.06 3.38
N TYR A 344 -3.65 -9.19 2.82
CA TYR A 344 -3.49 -9.40 1.38
C TYR A 344 -4.45 -10.50 0.91
N LEU A 345 -5.10 -10.25 -0.22
CA LEU A 345 -5.80 -11.24 -1.03
C LEU A 345 -4.97 -11.50 -2.28
N ILE A 346 -4.46 -12.72 -2.41
CA ILE A 346 -3.61 -13.18 -3.51
C ILE A 346 -4.45 -14.10 -4.40
N VAL A 347 -4.32 -13.95 -5.72
CA VAL A 347 -4.92 -14.80 -6.75
C VAL A 347 -3.81 -15.40 -7.61
N GLU A 348 -3.96 -16.66 -8.02
CA GLU A 348 -2.93 -17.43 -8.72
C GLU A 348 -3.52 -18.23 -9.89
N ASN A 349 -2.77 -18.29 -11.00
CA ASN A 349 -2.93 -19.25 -12.10
C ASN A 349 -1.61 -20.03 -12.30
N ASP A 350 -1.46 -20.74 -13.43
CA ASP A 350 -0.20 -21.44 -13.68
C ASP A 350 0.98 -20.52 -14.06
N ALA A 351 0.72 -19.33 -14.61
CA ALA A 351 1.75 -18.34 -14.99
C ALA A 351 2.36 -17.60 -13.78
N GLY A 352 1.59 -17.41 -12.72
CA GLY A 352 2.03 -16.71 -11.51
C GLY A 352 0.88 -16.21 -10.65
N TYR A 353 1.11 -15.09 -9.96
CA TYR A 353 0.16 -14.52 -8.99
C TYR A 353 0.04 -13.00 -9.10
N ALA A 354 -1.13 -12.49 -8.70
CA ALA A 354 -1.38 -11.07 -8.46
C ALA A 354 -2.16 -10.88 -7.15
N TRP A 355 -2.25 -9.66 -6.65
CA TRP A 355 -2.78 -9.42 -5.31
C TRP A 355 -3.39 -8.02 -5.13
N SER A 356 -4.29 -7.92 -4.17
CA SER A 356 -4.79 -6.67 -3.60
C SER A 356 -4.65 -6.71 -2.09
N TRP A 357 -4.54 -5.56 -1.44
CA TRP A 357 -4.25 -5.47 -0.02
C TRP A 357 -4.83 -4.21 0.60
N THR A 358 -4.98 -4.22 1.92
CA THR A 358 -5.26 -3.03 2.74
C THR A 358 -4.77 -3.27 4.17
N THR A 359 -4.46 -2.18 4.88
CA THR A 359 -4.17 -2.22 6.32
C THR A 359 -5.48 -2.16 7.12
N ILE A 360 -5.53 -2.83 8.28
CA ILE A 360 -6.60 -2.76 9.28
C ILE A 360 -6.01 -2.73 10.70
N SER A 361 -6.63 -2.00 11.62
CA SER A 361 -6.29 -2.01 13.05
C SER A 361 -7.24 -2.94 13.81
N VAL A 362 -6.72 -3.80 14.68
CA VAL A 362 -7.49 -4.78 15.48
C VAL A 362 -7.00 -4.84 16.93
N GLY A 363 -7.85 -5.27 17.86
CA GLY A 363 -7.62 -5.35 19.29
C GLY A 363 -7.67 -4.00 20.03
N TRP A 364 -8.13 -2.93 19.39
CA TRP A 364 -8.24 -1.59 20.01
C TRP A 364 -9.69 -1.33 20.42
N PRO A 365 -9.97 -1.11 21.72
CA PRO A 365 -11.35 -1.04 22.20
C PRO A 365 -12.06 0.14 21.56
N VAL A 366 -13.31 -0.03 21.12
CA VAL A 366 -14.04 1.02 20.38
C VAL A 366 -14.33 2.22 21.30
N PRO A 367 -14.17 3.48 20.84
CA PRO A 367 -14.36 4.63 21.71
C PRO A 367 -15.75 4.71 22.36
N ALA A 368 -15.83 5.20 23.59
CA ALA A 368 -17.09 5.57 24.24
C ALA A 368 -17.81 6.67 23.43
N THR A 369 -19.15 6.68 23.44
CA THR A 369 -19.96 7.55 22.57
C THR A 369 -20.97 8.39 23.34
N ASN A 370 -21.65 9.35 22.67
CA ASN A 370 -22.66 10.23 23.27
C ASN A 370 -22.19 10.93 24.55
N ILE A 371 -20.98 11.50 24.51
CA ILE A 371 -20.34 12.09 25.70
C ILE A 371 -20.80 13.52 25.90
N SER A 372 -21.32 13.80 27.09
CA SER A 372 -21.78 15.13 27.52
C SER A 372 -21.22 15.44 28.90
N ALA A 373 -20.48 16.53 29.01
CA ALA A 373 -19.94 17.04 30.27
C ALA A 373 -20.55 18.42 30.57
N ALA A 374 -20.73 18.72 31.85
CA ALA A 374 -21.36 19.95 32.30
C ALA A 374 -20.90 20.32 33.72
N ASP A 375 -20.91 21.62 33.98
CA ASP A 375 -20.93 22.16 35.32
C ASP A 375 -22.33 22.01 35.92
N HIS A 376 -22.38 21.54 37.16
CA HIS A 376 -23.59 21.15 37.89
C HIS A 376 -23.55 21.51 39.38
N ASP A 377 -22.43 22.03 39.93
CA ASP A 377 -22.50 22.67 41.25
C ASP A 377 -23.03 24.10 41.04
N LEU A 378 -24.10 24.44 41.74
CA LEU A 378 -24.71 25.77 41.71
C LEU A 378 -24.88 26.29 43.14
N THR A 379 -24.12 25.71 44.09
CA THR A 379 -24.45 25.70 45.51
C THR A 379 -23.26 25.85 46.45
N TYR A 380 -22.07 25.40 46.08
CA TYR A 380 -20.90 25.41 46.96
C TYR A 380 -19.74 26.22 46.39
N PRO A 381 -19.12 27.12 47.19
CA PRO A 381 -18.15 28.06 46.66
C PRO A 381 -16.74 27.48 46.49
N GLY A 382 -16.14 27.73 45.34
CA GLY A 382 -14.79 27.33 44.99
C GLY A 382 -14.68 27.02 43.50
N VAL A 383 -13.66 26.25 43.12
CA VAL A 383 -13.72 25.36 41.97
C VAL A 383 -13.07 24.05 42.41
N ASP A 384 -13.80 22.94 42.37
CA ASP A 384 -13.35 21.59 42.74
C ASP A 384 -14.11 20.50 41.96
N GLY A 385 -13.96 19.23 42.30
CA GLY A 385 -14.48 18.12 41.49
C GLY A 385 -16.00 18.10 41.27
N ARG A 386 -16.78 18.84 42.05
CA ARG A 386 -18.27 18.83 41.96
C ARG A 386 -18.78 19.52 40.71
N ASP A 387 -18.05 20.51 40.23
CA ASP A 387 -18.28 21.34 39.05
C ASP A 387 -18.02 20.55 37.74
N PHE A 388 -17.72 19.25 37.85
CA PHE A 388 -17.35 18.37 36.74
C PHE A 388 -18.24 17.12 36.73
N SER A 389 -19.43 17.25 36.14
CA SER A 389 -20.29 16.10 35.80
C SER A 389 -20.05 15.63 34.37
N ILE A 390 -20.18 14.33 34.14
CA ILE A 390 -20.12 13.71 32.81
C ILE A 390 -21.07 12.50 32.69
N TYR A 391 -21.62 12.35 31.49
CA TYR A 391 -22.41 11.22 31.04
C TYR A 391 -21.86 10.71 29.70
N TRP A 392 -21.88 9.39 29.50
CA TRP A 392 -21.45 8.76 28.25
C TRP A 392 -22.17 7.44 28.02
N THR A 393 -22.18 6.97 26.78
CA THR A 393 -22.46 5.58 26.43
C THR A 393 -21.14 4.81 26.50
N PRO A 394 -21.03 3.72 27.31
CA PRO A 394 -19.82 2.91 27.39
C PRO A 394 -19.38 2.35 26.03
N SER A 395 -18.15 1.82 25.96
CA SER A 395 -17.60 1.24 24.73
C SER A 395 -18.49 0.10 24.21
N ALA A 396 -18.59 -0.02 22.88
CA ALA A 396 -19.25 -1.16 22.24
C ALA A 396 -18.44 -2.46 22.34
N SER A 397 -17.14 -2.40 22.62
CA SER A 397 -16.28 -3.58 22.76
C SER A 397 -16.50 -4.28 24.10
N THR A 398 -16.84 -5.57 24.04
CA THR A 398 -17.25 -6.37 25.20
C THR A 398 -16.10 -6.80 26.12
N ASP A 399 -14.86 -6.56 25.72
CA ASP A 399 -13.61 -6.92 26.37
C ASP A 399 -13.03 -5.82 27.27
N VAL A 400 -13.56 -4.59 27.19
CA VAL A 400 -13.10 -3.42 27.95
C VAL A 400 -13.12 -3.71 29.45
N THR A 401 -11.92 -3.73 30.03
CA THR A 401 -11.65 -4.09 31.42
C THR A 401 -11.81 -2.91 32.36
N SER A 402 -11.56 -1.70 31.88
CA SER A 402 -11.70 -0.47 32.66
C SER A 402 -11.95 0.77 31.82
N GLN A 403 -12.54 1.78 32.48
CA GLN A 403 -12.75 3.12 31.96
C GLN A 403 -12.11 4.15 32.90
N MET A 404 -11.56 5.23 32.36
CA MET A 404 -10.94 6.30 33.16
C MET A 404 -11.43 7.67 32.70
N ILE A 405 -11.60 8.59 33.65
CA ILE A 405 -12.01 9.98 33.40
C ILE A 405 -10.82 10.91 33.62
N TYR A 406 -10.62 11.86 32.71
CA TYR A 406 -9.61 12.89 32.81
C TYR A 406 -10.24 14.28 32.61
N ILE A 407 -9.82 15.27 33.41
CA ILE A 407 -10.24 16.68 33.30
C ILE A 407 -9.11 17.47 32.64
N VAL A 408 -9.37 18.06 31.46
CA VAL A 408 -8.37 18.84 30.71
C VAL A 408 -8.85 20.27 30.48
N PRO A 409 -8.07 21.29 30.87
CA PRO A 409 -8.39 22.69 30.56
C PRO A 409 -8.23 22.97 29.06
N ILE A 410 -9.08 23.84 28.54
CA ILE A 410 -9.08 24.27 27.14
C ILE A 410 -8.34 25.60 27.02
N TYR A 411 -7.32 25.64 26.17
CA TYR A 411 -6.56 26.86 25.89
C TYR A 411 -6.98 27.45 24.54
N ARG A 412 -7.19 28.76 24.44
CA ARG A 412 -7.49 29.41 23.16
C ARG A 412 -6.25 30.05 22.55
N ILE A 413 -5.81 29.53 21.41
CA ILE A 413 -4.75 30.10 20.57
C ILE A 413 -5.42 30.76 19.37
N ASP A 414 -5.21 32.07 19.19
CA ASP A 414 -5.88 32.91 18.17
C ASP A 414 -7.42 32.73 18.12
N GLY A 415 -8.03 32.41 19.27
CA GLY A 415 -9.47 32.16 19.44
C GLY A 415 -9.92 30.73 19.19
N ILE A 416 -9.08 29.88 18.59
CA ILE A 416 -9.34 28.46 18.35
C ILE A 416 -9.10 27.68 19.66
N PRO A 417 -10.05 26.84 20.13
CA PRO A 417 -9.81 25.99 21.29
C PRO A 417 -8.79 24.91 20.97
N GLN A 418 -7.88 24.66 21.89
CA GLN A 418 -6.83 23.66 21.83
C GLN A 418 -6.84 22.86 23.13
N VAL A 419 -6.63 21.55 23.01
CA VAL A 419 -6.52 20.62 24.14
C VAL A 419 -5.13 20.01 24.06
N ASP A 420 -4.34 20.17 25.12
CA ASP A 420 -3.01 19.57 25.20
C ASP A 420 -3.14 18.11 25.68
N ILE A 421 -3.55 17.25 24.76
CA ILE A 421 -3.66 15.80 24.97
C ILE A 421 -2.32 15.19 24.55
N PRO A 422 -1.55 14.57 25.47
CA PRO A 422 -0.32 13.87 25.10
C PRO A 422 -0.63 12.62 24.28
N ASP A 423 0.25 12.30 23.32
CA ASP A 423 0.22 11.02 22.57
C ASP A 423 0.32 9.79 23.51
N ASP A 424 0.89 10.00 24.71
CA ASP A 424 1.01 9.01 25.79
C ASP A 424 0.19 9.44 27.03
N TYR A 425 -1.01 8.88 27.14
CA TYR A 425 -1.91 9.10 28.29
C TYR A 425 -1.37 8.61 29.64
N SER A 426 -0.28 7.82 29.68
CA SER A 426 0.36 7.43 30.96
C SER A 426 1.01 8.62 31.69
N LEU A 427 1.20 9.74 31.00
CA LEU A 427 1.62 11.01 31.60
C LEU A 427 0.50 11.71 32.38
N LEU A 428 -0.78 11.49 32.01
CA LEU A 428 -1.92 12.13 32.66
C LEU A 428 -2.36 11.38 33.92
N THR A 429 -2.91 12.12 34.89
CA THR A 429 -3.50 11.53 36.11
C THR A 429 -5.02 11.43 35.97
N PRO A 430 -5.63 10.23 35.97
CA PRO A 430 -7.08 10.10 35.94
C PRO A 430 -7.71 10.62 37.24
N VAL A 431 -8.86 11.28 37.13
CA VAL A 431 -9.65 11.75 38.28
C VAL A 431 -10.64 10.70 38.80
N ALA A 432 -11.04 9.76 37.95
CA ALA A 432 -11.81 8.59 38.31
C ALA A 432 -11.40 7.37 37.47
N VAL A 433 -11.51 6.18 38.07
CA VAL A 433 -11.19 4.88 37.44
C VAL A 433 -12.29 3.88 37.78
N PHE A 434 -12.84 3.23 36.76
CA PHE A 434 -13.90 2.22 36.87
C PHE A 434 -13.42 0.91 36.25
N TYR A 435 -13.32 -0.16 37.04
CA TYR A 435 -12.92 -1.48 36.55
C TYR A 435 -14.12 -2.25 35.96
N ASN A 436 -14.79 -1.64 34.96
CA ASN A 436 -15.92 -2.18 34.21
C ASN A 436 -16.17 -1.37 32.92
N ASN A 437 -16.96 -1.94 31.99
CA ASN A 437 -17.54 -1.26 30.82
C ASN A 437 -19.07 -1.05 30.97
N THR A 438 -19.55 -0.65 32.16
CA THR A 438 -21.00 -0.47 32.44
C THR A 438 -21.33 0.83 33.20
N THR A 439 -20.39 1.43 33.90
CA THR A 439 -20.48 2.80 34.41
C THR A 439 -20.56 3.76 33.21
N CYS A 440 -21.52 4.67 33.26
CA CYS A 440 -21.91 5.58 32.17
C CYS A 440 -22.09 7.04 32.64
N THR A 441 -21.72 7.33 33.89
CA THR A 441 -21.79 8.67 34.48
C THR A 441 -20.81 8.81 35.65
N TRP A 442 -20.32 10.03 35.86
CA TRP A 442 -19.49 10.42 37.00
C TRP A 442 -19.73 11.90 37.34
N THR A 443 -19.53 12.24 38.60
CA THR A 443 -19.38 13.61 39.12
C THR A 443 -18.32 13.52 40.22
N GLY A 444 -17.42 14.51 40.30
CA GLY A 444 -16.37 14.52 41.31
C GLY A 444 -16.84 14.97 42.70
N ASP A 445 -15.88 15.10 43.61
CA ASP A 445 -16.10 15.55 44.98
C ASP A 445 -15.10 16.62 45.41
N ALA A 446 -15.38 17.27 46.54
CA ALA A 446 -14.63 18.41 47.07
C ALA A 446 -13.15 18.14 47.45
N ALA A 447 -12.69 16.88 47.44
CA ALA A 447 -11.27 16.57 47.61
C ALA A 447 -10.48 16.67 46.29
N LEU A 448 -11.15 16.55 45.14
CA LEU A 448 -10.54 16.72 43.83
C LEU A 448 -10.35 18.22 43.54
N THR A 449 -9.11 18.70 43.66
CA THR A 449 -8.75 20.12 43.56
C THR A 449 -7.69 20.39 42.48
N LEU A 450 -7.31 19.37 41.70
CA LEU A 450 -6.29 19.42 40.66
C LEU A 450 -6.80 18.74 39.39
N ASP A 451 -6.42 19.28 38.22
CA ASP A 451 -6.71 18.71 36.90
C ASP A 451 -5.98 17.38 36.64
N SER A 452 -6.07 16.86 35.41
CA SER A 452 -5.37 15.64 34.98
C SER A 452 -3.97 15.86 34.40
N GLY A 453 -3.48 17.10 34.30
CA GLY A 453 -2.28 17.45 33.54
C GLY A 453 -0.96 16.94 34.11
N TYR A 454 0.14 17.15 33.39
CA TYR A 454 1.50 16.88 33.88
C TYR A 454 2.45 18.07 33.62
N PRO A 455 2.85 18.83 34.66
CA PRO A 455 2.41 18.73 36.06
C PRO A 455 0.94 19.12 36.23
N ARG A 456 0.25 18.49 37.20
CA ARG A 456 -1.15 18.82 37.53
C ARG A 456 -1.27 20.26 38.04
N ALA A 457 -2.27 20.99 37.56
CA ALA A 457 -2.59 22.36 37.99
C ALA A 457 -3.87 22.42 38.85
N PRO A 458 -4.05 23.44 39.70
CA PRO A 458 -5.30 23.65 40.43
C PRO A 458 -6.48 23.94 39.50
N LEU A 459 -7.64 23.33 39.80
CA LEU A 459 -8.91 23.64 39.13
C LEU A 459 -9.30 25.11 39.40
N GLN A 460 -9.79 25.79 38.37
CA GLN A 460 -10.06 27.24 38.34
C GLN A 460 -11.22 27.52 37.37
N GLU A 461 -11.78 28.74 37.39
CA GLU A 461 -12.77 29.17 36.40
C GLU A 461 -12.19 29.10 34.98
N GLY A 462 -12.93 28.56 34.01
CA GLY A 462 -12.44 28.44 32.64
C GLY A 462 -13.24 27.48 31.76
N GLU A 463 -12.74 27.29 30.53
CA GLU A 463 -13.28 26.28 29.61
C GLU A 463 -12.59 24.93 29.83
N TYR A 464 -13.37 23.86 29.92
CA TYR A 464 -12.89 22.50 30.14
C TYR A 464 -13.51 21.51 29.13
N GLY A 465 -12.78 20.42 28.91
CA GLY A 465 -13.30 19.19 28.33
C GLY A 465 -12.95 18.02 29.24
N LEU A 466 -13.80 16.98 29.24
CA LEU A 466 -13.50 15.72 29.91
C LEU A 466 -13.25 14.64 28.87
N ILE A 467 -12.26 13.78 29.13
CA ILE A 467 -11.94 12.63 28.29
C ILE A 467 -12.36 11.37 29.02
N VAL A 468 -13.14 10.52 28.35
CA VAL A 468 -13.35 9.12 28.74
C VAL A 468 -12.37 8.26 27.95
N LEU A 469 -11.51 7.53 28.66
CA LEU A 469 -10.72 6.45 28.06
C LEU A 469 -11.35 5.11 28.38
N SER A 470 -11.36 4.21 27.40
CA SER A 470 -11.71 2.79 27.56
C SER A 470 -10.48 1.93 27.29
N PHE A 471 -10.20 0.95 28.16
CA PHE A 471 -9.00 0.11 28.14
C PHE A 471 -9.37 -1.38 28.08
N ASN A 472 -8.71 -2.13 27.20
CA ASN A 472 -8.72 -3.60 27.20
C ASN A 472 -7.33 -4.16 27.56
N GLU A 473 -6.99 -5.38 27.15
CA GLU A 473 -5.67 -5.98 27.42
C GLU A 473 -4.57 -5.59 26.41
N PHE A 474 -4.94 -4.98 25.27
CA PHE A 474 -4.01 -4.62 24.19
C PHE A 474 -3.73 -3.11 24.09
N GLY A 475 -4.71 -2.27 24.43
CA GLY A 475 -4.61 -0.84 24.23
C GLY A 475 -5.77 -0.05 24.86
N TRP A 476 -6.00 1.13 24.31
CA TRP A 476 -7.01 2.07 24.79
C TRP A 476 -7.58 2.90 23.63
N SER A 477 -8.75 3.48 23.86
CA SER A 477 -9.31 4.52 23.02
C SER A 477 -9.88 5.65 23.86
N SER A 478 -9.93 6.85 23.28
CA SER A 478 -10.29 8.09 23.98
C SER A 478 -11.39 8.84 23.24
N SER A 479 -12.40 9.31 23.98
CA SER A 479 -13.42 10.23 23.49
C SER A 479 -13.49 11.47 24.38
N LEU A 480 -13.44 12.65 23.75
CA LEU A 480 -13.57 13.96 24.39
C LEU A 480 -15.06 14.39 24.43
N SER A 481 -15.47 15.07 25.49
CA SER A 481 -16.79 15.71 25.60
C SER A 481 -16.92 16.95 24.70
N ASP A 482 -18.13 17.50 24.60
CA ASP A 482 -18.28 18.92 24.27
C ASP A 482 -17.49 19.81 25.27
N ILE A 483 -17.06 20.98 24.81
CA ILE A 483 -16.41 21.99 25.65
C ILE A 483 -17.47 22.76 26.44
N PHE A 484 -17.30 22.84 27.75
CA PHE A 484 -18.17 23.59 28.67
C PHE A 484 -17.36 24.61 29.48
N ASN A 485 -18.06 25.54 30.12
CA ASN A 485 -17.46 26.50 31.05
C ASN A 485 -17.73 26.03 32.47
N VAL A 486 -16.73 26.16 33.34
CA VAL A 486 -16.82 26.01 34.79
C VAL A 486 -16.74 27.40 35.41
N THR A 487 -17.67 27.72 36.30
CA THR A 487 -17.70 28.98 37.06
C THR A 487 -17.29 28.77 38.51
N SER A 488 -17.06 29.86 39.26
CA SER A 488 -16.91 29.79 40.72
C SER A 488 -18.11 30.40 41.41
N GLU A 489 -18.88 29.59 42.11
CA GLU A 489 -20.05 29.99 42.87
C GLU A 489 -19.61 30.96 43.96
N THR A 490 -20.03 32.22 43.87
CA THR A 490 -19.80 33.15 44.97
C THR A 490 -20.51 32.63 46.20
N ALA A 491 -19.78 32.42 47.30
CA ALA A 491 -20.35 31.99 48.57
C ALA A 491 -21.54 32.90 48.92
N SER A 492 -22.77 32.37 48.81
CA SER A 492 -23.98 33.17 49.07
C SER A 492 -23.85 33.78 50.47
N SER A 493 -23.92 35.11 50.54
CA SER A 493 -23.74 35.88 51.78
C SER A 493 -24.99 35.80 52.66
N LEU A 494 -25.53 34.58 52.80
CA LEU A 494 -26.81 34.26 53.38
C LEU A 494 -26.75 34.48 54.90
N SER A 495 -27.20 35.66 55.32
CA SER A 495 -27.29 36.00 56.73
C SER A 495 -28.48 35.26 57.34
N TYR A 496 -28.22 34.31 58.24
CA TYR A 496 -29.30 33.60 58.94
C TYR A 496 -30.11 34.61 59.76
N GLY A 497 -31.41 34.69 59.49
CA GLY A 497 -32.31 35.71 60.03
C GLY A 497 -32.65 36.84 59.05
N ASP A 498 -31.90 37.02 57.96
CA ASP A 498 -32.27 37.90 56.84
C ASP A 498 -33.17 37.12 55.87
N VAL A 499 -34.37 36.83 56.35
CA VAL A 499 -35.39 36.04 55.66
C VAL A 499 -35.92 36.78 54.43
N ASN A 500 -35.71 38.09 54.37
CA ASN A 500 -36.19 38.95 53.30
C ASN A 500 -35.14 39.28 52.22
N ASN A 501 -33.85 39.18 52.55
CA ASN A 501 -32.67 39.54 51.77
C ASN A 501 -32.54 41.06 51.51
N ASP A 502 -32.78 41.89 52.54
CA ASP A 502 -32.55 43.35 52.50
C ASP A 502 -31.16 43.77 53.01
N GLY A 503 -30.40 42.84 53.59
CA GLY A 503 -29.04 43.05 54.10
C GLY A 503 -28.97 43.35 55.60
N GLY A 504 -30.08 43.33 56.35
CA GLY A 504 -30.06 43.59 57.79
C GLY A 504 -31.22 42.96 58.57
N ILE A 505 -30.92 41.88 59.30
CA ILE A 505 -31.85 41.14 60.19
C ILE A 505 -32.72 42.10 61.04
N ASN A 506 -34.00 42.23 60.69
CA ASN A 506 -34.90 43.21 61.31
C ASN A 506 -36.34 42.68 61.53
N SER A 507 -37.25 43.56 61.96
CA SER A 507 -38.66 43.19 62.19
C SER A 507 -39.39 42.71 60.93
N SER A 508 -38.92 43.09 59.75
CA SER A 508 -39.47 42.67 58.46
C SER A 508 -39.24 41.18 58.20
N ASP A 509 -38.10 40.64 58.63
CA ASP A 509 -37.76 39.21 58.52
C ASP A 509 -38.59 38.37 59.46
N HIS A 510 -38.73 38.82 60.71
CA HIS A 510 -39.61 38.20 61.69
C HIS A 510 -41.06 38.18 61.22
N GLN A 511 -41.53 39.27 60.59
CA GLN A 511 -42.86 39.32 59.96
C GLN A 511 -42.97 38.36 58.77
N ARG A 512 -41.98 38.31 57.88
CA ARG A 512 -41.97 37.43 56.70
C ARG A 512 -41.91 35.94 57.09
N LEU A 513 -41.15 35.61 58.14
CA LEU A 513 -41.12 34.28 58.75
C LEU A 513 -42.47 33.91 59.40
N PHE A 514 -43.10 34.85 60.11
CA PHE A 514 -44.44 34.68 60.67
C PHE A 514 -45.49 34.43 59.57
N GLU A 515 -45.47 35.16 58.46
CA GLU A 515 -46.39 34.96 57.34
C GLU A 515 -46.23 33.59 56.66
N HIS A 516 -45.02 33.04 56.65
CA HIS A 516 -44.77 31.68 56.18
C HIS A 516 -45.32 30.62 57.12
N LEU A 517 -45.06 30.75 58.43
CA LEU A 517 -45.60 29.84 59.45
C LEU A 517 -47.14 29.85 59.53
N ASN A 518 -47.78 30.95 59.13
CA ASN A 518 -49.25 31.04 59.00
C ASN A 518 -49.76 30.70 57.59
N GLY A 519 -48.88 30.38 56.63
CA GLY A 519 -49.25 30.03 55.26
C GLY A 519 -49.80 31.19 54.40
N THR A 520 -49.66 32.44 54.83
CA THR A 520 -50.14 33.62 54.10
C THR A 520 -49.14 34.14 53.06
N ASN A 521 -47.84 33.89 53.26
CA ASN A 521 -46.76 34.27 52.35
C ASN A 521 -45.60 33.28 52.52
N LEU A 522 -45.47 32.30 51.63
CA LEU A 522 -44.51 31.19 51.82
C LEU A 522 -43.09 31.58 51.36
N LEU A 523 -42.08 31.21 52.16
CA LEU A 523 -40.67 31.30 51.76
C LEU A 523 -40.36 30.28 50.65
N ALA A 524 -39.37 30.61 49.82
CA ALA A 524 -38.83 29.75 48.77
C ALA A 524 -37.35 30.08 48.53
N GLY A 525 -36.58 29.12 48.00
CA GLY A 525 -35.13 29.27 47.75
C GLY A 525 -34.35 29.61 49.03
N ASP A 526 -33.31 30.43 48.89
CA ASP A 526 -32.45 30.98 49.94
C ASP A 526 -33.21 31.45 51.20
N ALA A 527 -34.41 32.04 51.03
CA ALA A 527 -35.21 32.52 52.16
C ALA A 527 -35.67 31.38 53.10
N LEU A 528 -35.78 30.13 52.62
CA LEU A 528 -36.00 28.97 53.48
C LEU A 528 -34.78 28.70 54.37
N ILE A 529 -33.58 28.78 53.79
CA ILE A 529 -32.32 28.51 54.48
C ILE A 529 -32.02 29.62 55.49
N ALA A 530 -32.25 30.89 55.13
CA ALA A 530 -32.17 32.02 56.05
C ALA A 530 -33.26 31.99 57.15
N GLY A 531 -34.39 31.31 56.89
CA GLY A 531 -35.50 31.12 57.82
C GLY A 531 -35.26 30.05 58.89
N ASP A 532 -34.41 29.05 58.61
CA ASP A 532 -33.89 28.09 59.60
C ASP A 532 -32.78 28.74 60.44
N VAL A 533 -33.13 29.79 61.18
CA VAL A 533 -32.17 30.54 62.02
C VAL A 533 -31.59 29.67 63.13
N ASN A 534 -32.26 28.55 63.47
CA ASN A 534 -31.83 27.64 64.50
C ASN A 534 -30.84 26.56 64.02
N LYS A 535 -30.92 26.18 62.74
CA LYS A 535 -30.14 25.16 62.01
C LYS A 535 -30.51 23.72 62.38
N ASP A 536 -31.81 23.45 62.58
CA ASP A 536 -32.35 22.09 62.78
C ASP A 536 -32.89 21.43 61.48
N GLY A 537 -32.95 22.19 60.38
CA GLY A 537 -33.44 21.74 59.08
C GLY A 537 -34.96 21.79 58.92
N SER A 538 -35.71 22.43 59.84
CA SER A 538 -37.18 22.47 59.83
C SER A 538 -37.72 23.80 60.33
N ILE A 539 -37.93 24.77 59.42
CA ILE A 539 -38.46 26.10 59.74
C ILE A 539 -39.77 26.01 60.56
N ASN A 540 -39.70 26.40 61.83
CA ASN A 540 -40.80 26.23 62.77
C ASN A 540 -40.91 27.40 63.77
N SER A 541 -41.79 27.26 64.78
CA SER A 541 -41.95 28.26 65.84
C SER A 541 -40.68 28.54 66.64
N SER A 542 -39.74 27.59 66.67
CA SER A 542 -38.43 27.73 67.34
C SER A 542 -37.55 28.76 66.64
N ASP A 543 -37.61 28.84 65.30
CA ASP A 543 -36.87 29.83 64.51
C ASP A 543 -37.44 31.22 64.70
N HIS A 544 -38.76 31.34 64.64
CA HIS A 544 -39.46 32.60 64.94
C HIS A 544 -39.12 33.10 66.35
N GLN A 545 -39.07 32.20 67.35
CA GLN A 545 -38.64 32.53 68.71
C GLN A 545 -37.18 32.96 68.77
N ARG A 546 -36.25 32.24 68.14
CA ARG A 546 -34.82 32.56 68.14
C ARG A 546 -34.50 33.87 67.39
N LEU A 547 -35.21 34.15 66.29
CA LEU A 547 -35.14 35.43 65.58
C LEU A 547 -35.68 36.58 66.46
N PHE A 548 -36.79 36.36 67.17
CA PHE A 548 -37.31 37.32 68.15
C PHE A 548 -36.31 37.61 69.28
N GLU A 549 -35.62 36.59 69.80
CA GLU A 549 -34.60 36.78 70.84
C GLU A 549 -33.35 37.54 70.35
N HIS A 550 -32.97 37.41 69.07
CA HIS A 550 -31.93 38.25 68.46
C HIS A 550 -32.39 39.70 68.35
N LEU A 551 -33.61 39.95 67.85
CA LEU A 551 -34.15 41.30 67.69
C LEU A 551 -34.35 42.04 69.03
N ASN A 552 -34.59 41.32 70.12
CA ASN A 552 -34.63 41.88 71.48
C ASN A 552 -33.26 41.92 72.19
N GLY A 553 -32.19 41.46 71.53
CA GLY A 553 -30.83 41.43 72.08
C GLY A 553 -30.61 40.43 73.23
N THR A 554 -31.56 39.52 73.48
CA THR A 554 -31.47 38.51 74.54
C THR A 554 -30.70 37.26 74.13
N ASN A 555 -30.66 36.96 72.82
CA ASN A 555 -29.91 35.83 72.25
C ASN A 555 -29.50 36.15 70.80
N PRO A 556 -28.46 36.98 70.56
CA PRO A 556 -28.06 37.37 69.22
C PRO A 556 -27.60 36.18 68.38
N LEU A 557 -28.15 36.04 67.16
CA LEU A 557 -27.57 35.23 66.09
C LEU A 557 -26.09 35.61 65.83
N SER A 558 -25.31 34.61 65.43
CA SER A 558 -23.84 34.58 65.40
C SER A 558 -23.26 34.36 64.01
#